data_AF-S8C2R5-F1
#
_entry.id   AF-S8C2R5-F1
#
_cell.length_a   1.000
_cell.length_b   1.000
_cell.length_c   1.000
_cell.angle_alpha   90.00
_cell.angle_beta   90.00
_cell.angle_gamma   90.00
#
_symmetry.space_group_name_H-M   'P 1'
#
loop_
_entity.id
_entity.type
_entity.pdbx_description
1 polymer ?
#
loop_
_entity_poly.entity_id
_entity_poly.type
_entity_poly.pdbx_seq_one_letter_code
_entity_poly.pdbx_strand_id
1 'polypeptide(L)'
;FDCRMPMIAAMHEDDSPGLSEVARILAEILEIEDVGLDIRKLIVKTCDVVTRRAARLAAAGIVGILKKMGRDGSGGKDEEMKRTVVGVEGSLYTRYTSFREYLNEAVEQILGHEVASHVVINVVEDGAGIGPALLAAAAASSSS
;
A
#
# COMPACT_ATOMS: atom_id res chain seq x y z
N PHE A 1 -21.01 9.09 -8.11
CA PHE A 1 -20.47 8.22 -7.05
C PHE A 1 -18.94 8.36 -7.05
N ASP A 2 -18.38 9.17 -6.15
CA ASP A 2 -16.93 9.35 -6.02
C ASP A 2 -16.50 9.03 -4.58
N CYS A 3 -16.43 7.74 -4.26
CA CYS A 3 -15.88 7.27 -2.97
C CYS A 3 -14.37 7.09 -3.14
N ARG A 4 -13.59 8.09 -2.68
CA ARG A 4 -12.14 8.11 -2.84
C ARG A 4 -11.44 7.34 -1.71
N MET A 5 -10.20 6.92 -1.96
CA MET A 5 -9.41 6.15 -1.00
C MET A 5 -9.28 6.81 0.40
N PRO A 6 -9.17 8.15 0.55
CA PRO A 6 -9.20 8.78 1.87
C PRO A 6 -10.49 8.55 2.65
N MET A 7 -11.63 8.43 1.97
CA MET A 7 -12.92 8.13 2.62
C MET A 7 -12.96 6.67 3.06
N ILE A 8 -12.47 5.74 2.23
CA ILE A 8 -12.37 4.32 2.59
C ILE A 8 -11.46 4.16 3.82
N ALA A 9 -10.32 4.84 3.85
CA ALA A 9 -9.41 4.82 5.00
C ALA A 9 -10.08 5.36 6.27
N ALA A 10 -10.72 6.54 6.20
CA ALA A 10 -11.42 7.13 7.34
C ALA A 10 -12.56 6.26 7.86
N MET A 11 -13.34 5.62 6.98
CA MET A 11 -14.39 4.68 7.38
C MET A 11 -13.83 3.38 7.97
N HIS A 12 -12.72 2.86 7.42
CA HIS A 12 -12.14 1.61 7.87
C HIS A 12 -11.45 1.75 9.24
N GLU A 13 -10.79 2.88 9.48
CA GLU A 13 -10.06 3.18 10.72
C GLU A 13 -10.96 3.84 11.79
N ASP A 14 -12.27 3.92 11.57
CA ASP A 14 -13.23 4.42 12.56
C ASP A 14 -13.45 3.38 13.68
N ASP A 15 -12.84 3.65 14.83
CA ASP A 15 -12.91 2.83 16.04
C ASP A 15 -13.95 3.35 17.05
N SER A 16 -14.69 4.41 16.70
CA SER A 16 -15.68 4.99 17.60
C SER A 16 -16.82 4.00 17.87
N PRO A 17 -17.39 3.95 19.09
CA PRO A 17 -18.45 2.99 19.44
C PRO A 17 -19.68 3.04 18.52
N GLY A 18 -19.94 4.21 17.93
CA GLY A 18 -21.05 4.46 17.02
C GLY A 18 -20.68 4.49 15.54
N LEU A 19 -19.41 4.30 15.18
CA LEU A 19 -18.91 4.52 13.82
C LEU A 19 -19.34 5.90 13.27
N SER A 20 -18.98 6.96 14.02
CA SER A 20 -19.37 8.34 13.74
C SER A 20 -18.78 8.88 12.45
N GLU A 21 -17.56 8.48 12.10
CA GLU A 21 -16.93 8.92 10.85
C GLU A 21 -17.57 8.22 9.65
N VAL A 22 -17.94 6.94 9.80
CA VAL A 22 -18.76 6.22 8.81
C VAL A 22 -20.11 6.93 8.64
N ALA A 23 -20.79 7.28 9.73
CA ALA A 23 -22.07 8.00 9.67
C ALA A 23 -21.93 9.36 8.99
N ARG A 24 -20.88 10.12 9.33
CA ARG A 24 -20.59 11.44 8.77
C ARG A 24 -20.33 11.37 7.27
N ILE A 25 -19.48 10.44 6.83
CA ILE A 25 -19.16 10.24 5.40
C ILE A 25 -20.40 9.81 4.61
N LEU A 26 -21.23 8.92 5.17
CA LEU A 26 -22.47 8.49 4.53
C LEU A 26 -23.45 9.64 4.36
N ALA A 27 -23.69 10.43 5.41
CA ALA A 27 -24.65 11.53 5.38
C ALA A 27 -24.15 12.71 4.54
N GLU A 28 -22.93 13.20 4.80
CA GLU A 28 -22.44 14.46 4.22
C GLU A 28 -21.90 14.31 2.79
N ILE A 29 -21.40 13.14 2.41
CA ILE A 29 -20.71 12.94 1.13
C ILE A 29 -21.49 12.02 0.19
N LEU A 30 -22.10 10.97 0.74
CA LEU A 30 -22.85 9.99 -0.05
C LEU A 30 -24.35 10.27 -0.05
N GLU A 31 -24.82 11.26 0.72
CA GLU A 31 -26.24 11.64 0.85
C GLU A 31 -27.13 10.46 1.30
N ILE A 32 -26.57 9.59 2.16
CA ILE A 32 -27.25 8.43 2.74
C ILE A 32 -27.47 8.70 4.23
N GLU A 33 -28.70 9.01 4.60
CA GLU A 33 -29.11 9.32 5.97
C GLU A 33 -29.65 8.10 6.74
N ASP A 34 -29.78 8.25 8.06
CA ASP A 34 -30.41 7.30 8.99
C ASP A 34 -29.90 5.85 8.90
N VAL A 35 -28.60 5.69 8.72
CA VAL A 35 -27.97 4.37 8.60
C VAL A 35 -27.80 3.72 9.98
N GLY A 36 -28.48 2.61 10.20
CA GLY A 36 -28.34 1.80 11.42
C GLY A 36 -26.91 1.32 11.67
N LEU A 37 -26.56 1.09 12.93
CA LEU A 37 -25.20 0.68 13.34
C LEU A 37 -24.76 -0.63 12.66
N ASP A 38 -25.68 -1.56 12.41
CA ASP A 38 -25.39 -2.84 11.77
C ASP A 38 -24.93 -2.67 10.32
N ILE A 39 -25.55 -1.74 9.58
CA ILE A 39 -25.14 -1.41 8.21
C ILE A 39 -23.79 -0.67 8.22
N ARG A 40 -23.55 0.22 9.18
CA ARG A 40 -22.24 0.87 9.35
C ARG A 40 -21.13 -0.16 9.59
N LYS A 41 -21.35 -1.16 10.44
CA LYS A 41 -20.42 -2.28 10.64
C LYS A 41 -20.17 -3.08 9.37
N LEU A 42 -21.21 -3.30 8.55
CA LEU A 42 -21.06 -3.95 7.25
C LEU A 42 -20.20 -3.13 6.28
N ILE A 43 -20.35 -1.80 6.29
CA ILE A 43 -19.54 -0.89 5.48
C ILE A 43 -18.07 -0.94 5.90
N VAL A 44 -17.77 -0.93 7.21
CA VAL A 44 -16.39 -1.10 7.72
C VAL A 44 -15.79 -2.41 7.23
N LYS A 45 -16.51 -3.53 7.35
CA LYS A 45 -16.05 -4.84 6.82
C LYS A 45 -15.83 -4.82 5.31
N THR A 46 -16.65 -4.09 4.57
CA THR A 46 -16.48 -3.94 3.13
C THR A 46 -15.20 -3.16 2.81
N CYS A 47 -14.94 -2.07 3.55
CA CYS A 47 -13.72 -1.30 3.43
C CYS A 47 -12.47 -2.15 3.74
N ASP A 48 -12.54 -3.02 4.75
CA ASP A 48 -11.49 -3.99 5.07
C ASP A 48 -11.18 -4.93 3.88
N VAL A 49 -12.20 -5.59 3.33
CA VAL A 49 -12.05 -6.51 2.19
C VAL A 49 -11.45 -5.81 0.98
N VAL A 50 -11.92 -4.61 0.66
CA VAL A 50 -11.40 -3.81 -0.46
C VAL A 50 -9.94 -3.44 -0.24
N THR A 51 -9.60 -2.99 0.97
CA THR A 51 -8.25 -2.57 1.35
C THR A 51 -7.27 -3.73 1.31
N ARG A 52 -7.66 -4.88 1.88
CA ARG A 52 -6.84 -6.11 1.85
C ARG A 52 -6.61 -6.60 0.43
N ARG A 53 -7.64 -6.61 -0.42
CA ARG A 53 -7.48 -6.98 -1.84
C ARG A 53 -6.50 -6.03 -2.55
N ALA A 54 -6.65 -4.73 -2.36
CA ALA A 54 -5.78 -3.74 -2.99
C ALA A 54 -4.32 -3.91 -2.56
N ALA A 55 -4.08 -4.11 -1.27
CA ALA A 55 -2.75 -4.34 -0.73
C ALA A 55 -2.10 -5.63 -1.27
N ARG A 56 -2.84 -6.73 -1.33
CA ARG A 56 -2.34 -8.01 -1.88
C ARG A 56 -1.99 -7.91 -3.37
N LEU A 57 -2.78 -7.18 -4.15
CA LEU A 57 -2.50 -6.95 -5.57
C LEU A 57 -1.23 -6.10 -5.75
N ALA A 58 -1.05 -5.06 -4.93
CA ALA A 58 0.17 -4.26 -4.93
C ALA A 58 1.40 -5.10 -4.53
N ALA A 59 1.29 -5.95 -3.51
CA ALA A 59 2.35 -6.88 -3.11
C ALA A 59 2.72 -7.83 -4.26
N ALA A 60 1.73 -8.40 -4.96
CA ALA A 60 1.99 -9.26 -6.11
C ALA A 60 2.74 -8.52 -7.24
N GLY A 61 2.45 -7.24 -7.46
CA GLY A 61 3.19 -6.39 -8.40
C GLY A 61 4.65 -6.20 -7.99
N ILE A 62 4.90 -5.84 -6.72
CA ILE A 62 6.26 -5.70 -6.16
C ILE A 62 7.03 -7.01 -6.32
N VAL A 63 6.45 -8.13 -5.87
CA VAL A 63 7.08 -9.45 -5.94
C VAL A 63 7.32 -9.88 -7.39
N GLY A 64 6.41 -9.58 -8.31
CA GLY A 64 6.60 -9.84 -9.74
C GLY A 64 7.86 -9.17 -10.29
N ILE A 65 8.12 -7.93 -9.88
CA ILE A 65 9.35 -7.20 -10.26
C ILE A 65 10.58 -7.82 -9.59
N LEU A 66 10.51 -8.15 -8.30
CA LEU A 66 11.60 -8.84 -7.58
C LEU A 66 11.97 -10.14 -8.27
N LYS A 67 10.99 -10.96 -8.62
CA LYS A 67 11.17 -12.20 -9.38
C LYS A 67 11.80 -11.96 -10.74
N LYS A 68 11.36 -10.94 -11.47
CA LYS A 68 11.95 -10.59 -12.77
C LYS A 68 13.42 -10.20 -12.65
N MET A 69 13.82 -9.62 -11.52
CA MET A 69 15.20 -9.26 -11.20
C MET A 69 16.02 -10.41 -10.56
N GLY A 70 15.44 -11.60 -10.38
CA GLY A 70 16.10 -12.72 -9.67
C GLY A 70 16.21 -12.53 -8.15
N ARG A 71 15.46 -11.58 -7.57
CA ARG A 71 15.51 -11.20 -6.15
C ARG A 71 14.40 -11.81 -5.29
N ASP A 72 13.69 -12.80 -5.81
CA ASP A 72 12.66 -13.56 -5.08
C ASP A 72 13.21 -14.82 -4.40
N GLY A 73 14.53 -14.99 -4.36
CA GLY A 73 15.19 -16.19 -3.81
C GLY A 73 15.23 -17.38 -4.78
N SER A 74 14.79 -17.22 -6.02
CA SER A 74 14.85 -18.28 -7.04
C SER A 74 16.21 -18.41 -7.76
N GLY A 75 17.14 -17.47 -7.52
CA GLY A 75 18.44 -17.34 -8.22
C GLY A 75 19.49 -18.43 -7.95
N GLY A 76 19.17 -19.46 -7.16
CA GLY A 76 20.09 -20.54 -6.81
C GLY A 76 20.85 -20.29 -5.49
N LYS A 77 21.38 -21.37 -4.90
CA LYS A 77 21.95 -21.37 -3.53
C LYS A 77 23.24 -20.56 -3.35
N ASP A 78 23.88 -20.16 -4.45
CA ASP A 78 25.14 -19.43 -4.46
C ASP A 78 24.97 -17.91 -4.66
N GLU A 79 23.76 -17.42 -4.90
CA GLU A 79 23.49 -15.98 -4.93
C GLU A 79 23.18 -15.46 -3.53
N GLU A 80 24.15 -14.77 -2.94
CA GLU A 80 23.97 -14.08 -1.65
C GLU A 80 22.76 -13.13 -1.72
N MET A 81 21.85 -13.28 -0.78
CA MET A 81 20.58 -12.57 -0.78
C MET A 81 20.76 -11.08 -0.48
N LYS A 82 20.79 -10.27 -1.54
CA LYS A 82 21.01 -8.83 -1.44
C LYS A 82 19.78 -8.12 -0.88
N ARG A 83 20.01 -7.26 0.12
CA ARG A 83 18.99 -6.34 0.64
C ARG A 83 18.41 -5.50 -0.50
N THR A 84 17.08 -5.48 -0.60
CA THR A 84 16.34 -4.71 -1.60
C THR A 84 15.43 -3.72 -0.91
N VAL A 85 15.51 -2.45 -1.30
CA VAL A 85 14.62 -1.40 -0.82
C VAL A 85 13.61 -1.09 -1.91
N VAL A 86 12.33 -1.22 -1.59
CA VAL A 86 11.21 -0.83 -2.44
C VAL A 86 10.76 0.54 -1.97
N GLY A 87 11.08 1.57 -2.76
CA GLY A 87 10.59 2.92 -2.51
C GLY A 87 9.12 3.04 -2.86
N VAL A 88 8.30 3.49 -1.92
CA VAL A 88 6.88 3.78 -2.13
C VAL A 88 6.64 5.27 -1.93
N GLU A 89 5.98 5.88 -2.90
CA GLU A 89 5.54 7.27 -2.87
C GLU A 89 4.02 7.30 -2.72
N GLY A 90 3.52 8.24 -1.91
CA GLY A 90 2.10 8.52 -1.80
C GLY A 90 1.51 8.36 -0.40
N SER A 91 0.51 9.20 -0.13
CA SER A 91 -0.16 9.31 1.17
C SER A 91 -0.89 8.03 1.60
N LEU A 92 -1.20 7.13 0.67
CA LEU A 92 -1.88 5.87 0.97
C LEU A 92 -1.06 4.99 1.90
N TYR A 93 0.19 4.70 1.54
CA TYR A 93 1.07 3.85 2.35
C TYR A 93 1.53 4.56 3.64
N THR A 94 1.67 5.88 3.60
CA THR A 94 2.11 6.67 4.75
C THR A 94 1.03 6.79 5.82
N ARG A 95 -0.23 7.04 5.42
CA ARG A 95 -1.32 7.41 6.34
C ARG A 95 -2.32 6.30 6.62
N TYR A 96 -2.41 5.27 5.78
CA TYR A 96 -3.38 4.19 5.95
C TYR A 96 -2.72 2.95 6.55
N THR A 97 -2.82 2.78 7.86
CA THR A 97 -2.04 1.77 8.60
C THR A 97 -2.43 0.36 8.18
N SER A 98 -3.73 0.09 8.07
CA SER A 98 -4.24 -1.23 7.65
C SER A 98 -3.73 -1.64 6.25
N PHE A 99 -3.63 -0.69 5.31
CA PHE A 99 -3.10 -0.98 3.98
C PHE A 99 -1.62 -1.38 4.04
N ARG A 100 -0.82 -0.65 4.83
CA ARG A 100 0.61 -0.95 5.02
C ARG A 100 0.81 -2.33 5.64
N GLU A 101 0.02 -2.69 6.64
CA GLU A 101 0.08 -4.01 7.28
C GLU A 101 -0.26 -5.12 6.29
N TYR A 102 -1.39 -5.02 5.58
CA TYR A 102 -1.77 -6.01 4.56
C TYR A 102 -0.78 -6.13 3.42
N LEU A 103 -0.10 -5.04 3.04
CA LEU A 103 0.93 -5.07 2.01
C LEU A 103 2.14 -5.87 2.47
N ASN A 104 2.67 -5.56 3.66
CA ASN A 104 3.83 -6.25 4.21
C ASN A 104 3.54 -7.73 4.49
N GLU A 105 2.37 -8.03 5.06
CA GLU A 105 1.89 -9.41 5.27
C GLU A 105 1.82 -10.17 3.93
N ALA A 106 1.29 -9.55 2.88
CA ALA A 106 1.17 -10.19 1.58
C ALA A 106 2.54 -10.43 0.92
N VAL A 107 3.49 -9.49 1.05
CA VAL A 107 4.86 -9.69 0.55
C VAL A 107 5.51 -10.87 1.28
N GLU A 108 5.41 -10.93 2.61
CA GLU A 108 5.95 -12.03 3.41
C GLU A 108 5.31 -13.37 3.04
N GLN A 109 3.99 -13.42 2.83
CA GLN A 109 3.29 -14.64 2.41
C GLN A 109 3.72 -15.14 1.03
N ILE A 110 4.01 -14.24 0.08
CA ILE A 110 4.37 -14.64 -1.29
C ILE A 110 5.85 -15.06 -1.37
N LEU A 111 6.75 -14.34 -0.70
CA LEU A 111 8.19 -14.58 -0.76
C LEU A 111 8.67 -15.63 0.27
N GLY A 112 7.93 -15.80 1.36
CA GLY A 112 8.40 -16.53 2.53
C GLY A 112 9.27 -15.66 3.44
N HIS A 113 9.29 -15.99 4.73
CA HIS A 113 9.93 -15.20 5.77
C HIS A 113 11.42 -14.91 5.51
N GLU A 114 12.17 -15.94 5.08
CA GLU A 114 13.61 -15.82 4.80
C GLU A 114 13.86 -14.74 3.75
N VAL A 115 13.23 -14.86 2.58
CA VAL A 115 13.37 -13.93 1.45
C VAL A 115 12.85 -12.54 1.79
N ALA A 116 11.68 -12.47 2.43
CA ALA A 116 11.02 -11.22 2.77
C ALA A 116 11.84 -10.37 3.75
N SER A 117 12.63 -11.00 4.64
CA SER A 117 13.50 -10.27 5.58
C SER A 117 14.56 -9.40 4.89
N HIS A 118 14.89 -9.68 3.63
CA HIS A 118 15.79 -8.88 2.80
C HIS A 118 15.08 -7.79 1.99
N VAL A 119 13.75 -7.73 2.01
CA VAL A 119 12.94 -6.75 1.28
C VAL A 119 12.38 -5.73 2.25
N VAL A 120 12.72 -4.45 2.05
CA VAL A 120 12.25 -3.35 2.90
C VAL A 120 11.42 -2.39 2.07
N ILE A 121 10.14 -2.26 2.40
CA ILE A 121 9.23 -1.28 1.77
C ILE A 121 9.32 0.01 2.57
N ASN A 122 9.89 1.05 1.97
CA ASN A 122 10.12 2.33 2.65
C ASN A 122 9.43 3.49 1.93
N VAL A 123 8.94 4.45 2.70
CA VAL A 123 8.41 5.70 2.15
C VAL A 123 9.58 6.50 1.60
N VAL A 124 9.48 6.93 0.35
CA VAL A 124 10.37 7.95 -0.21
C VAL A 124 9.72 9.30 0.07
N GLU A 125 10.43 10.19 0.75
CA GLU A 125 9.95 11.57 0.92
C GLU A 125 9.69 12.21 -0.44
N ASP A 126 8.67 13.07 -0.52
CA ASP A 126 8.10 13.68 -1.72
C ASP A 126 9.19 14.10 -2.71
N GLY A 127 9.50 13.20 -3.64
CA GLY A 127 10.74 13.18 -4.43
C GLY A 127 10.62 14.01 -5.70
N ALA A 128 9.63 14.91 -5.76
CA ALA A 128 9.21 15.64 -6.94
C ALA A 128 10.36 16.39 -7.66
N GLY A 129 11.49 16.62 -6.98
CA GLY A 129 12.69 17.22 -7.58
C GLY A 129 13.88 16.27 -7.82
N ILE A 130 14.02 15.16 -7.09
CA ILE A 130 15.27 14.36 -7.10
C ILE A 130 15.27 13.35 -8.24
N GLY A 131 14.16 12.64 -8.46
CA GLY A 131 14.07 11.62 -9.51
C GLY A 131 14.35 12.20 -10.90
N PRO A 132 13.63 13.25 -11.33
CA PRO A 132 13.87 13.90 -12.62
C PRO A 132 15.27 14.52 -12.74
N ALA A 133 15.78 15.14 -11.66
CA ALA A 133 17.12 15.75 -11.66
C ALA A 133 18.24 14.72 -11.76
N LEU A 134 18.12 13.58 -11.08
CA LEU A 134 19.10 12.49 -11.16
C LEU A 134 19.10 11.87 -12.57
N LEU A 135 17.92 11.70 -13.15
CA LEU A 135 17.77 11.20 -14.52
C LEU A 135 18.40 12.17 -15.54
N ALA A 136 18.17 13.47 -15.37
CA ALA A 136 18.77 14.51 -16.20
C ALA A 136 20.30 14.56 -16.06
N ALA A 137 20.82 14.43 -14.84
CA ALA A 137 22.26 14.39 -14.58
C ALA A 137 22.92 13.14 -15.19
N ALA A 138 22.29 11.97 -15.05
CA ALA A 138 22.76 10.73 -15.67
C ALA A 138 22.77 10.86 -17.20
N ALA A 139 21.72 11.43 -17.80
CA ALA A 139 21.66 11.69 -19.23
C ALA A 139 22.76 12.65 -19.69
N ALA A 140 23.00 13.75 -18.97
CA ALA A 140 24.06 14.71 -19.28
C ALA A 140 25.47 14.09 -19.17
N SER A 141 25.68 13.16 -18.24
CA SER A 141 26.96 12.44 -18.11
C SER A 141 27.19 11.39 -19.21
N SER A 142 26.12 10.89 -19.83
CA SER A 142 26.19 9.91 -20.93
C SER A 142 26.41 10.54 -22.31
N SER A 143 26.27 11.87 -22.41
CA SER A 143 26.49 12.66 -23.63
C SER A 143 27.85 13.36 -23.68
N SER A 144 28.78 13.03 -22.77
CA SER A 144 30.15 13.54 -22.72
C SER A 144 31.17 12.46 -23.06
#